data_AF-A0A2U8VXW2-F1
#
_entry.id   AF-A0A2U8VXW2-F1
#
_cell.length_a   1.000
_cell.length_b   1.000
_cell.length_c   1.000
_cell.angle_alpha   90.00
_cell.angle_beta   90.00
_cell.angle_gamma   90.00
#
_symmetry.space_group_name_H-M   'P 1'
#
loop_
_entity.id
_entity.type
_entity.pdbx_description
1 polymer ?
#
loop_
_entity_poly.entity_id
_entity_poly.type
_entity_poly.pdbx_seq_one_letter_code
_entity_poly.pdbx_strand_id
1 'polypeptide(L)'
;MKITPVTDKLSVADQPSEAEIAALSERGVRLVINNRPDGEEASQPGSAAERRAAEGAGMAYLDLPVTGPTITREAAQRFHEAVEASPGPVLAHCRGGTRSLTLWVIGEVLAGRMRREDVRAFGAERGFDLSGVVAWLDANA
;
A
#
# COMPACT_ATOMS: atom_id res chain seq x y z
N MET A 1 11.98 7.20 5.40
CA MET A 1 11.15 6.51 4.41
C MET A 1 10.97 7.39 3.17
N LYS A 2 11.02 6.80 1.98
CA LYS A 2 10.60 7.44 0.72
C LYS A 2 9.09 7.27 0.57
N ILE A 3 8.38 8.40 0.45
CA ILE A 3 6.93 8.44 0.23
C ILE A 3 6.64 8.86 -1.21
N THR A 4 5.77 8.12 -1.88
CA THR A 4 5.31 8.41 -3.24
C THR A 4 3.80 8.67 -3.19
N PRO A 5 3.35 9.91 -3.45
CA PRO A 5 1.92 10.21 -3.60
C PRO A 5 1.31 9.43 -4.76
N VAL A 6 0.13 8.86 -4.55
CA VAL A 6 -0.62 8.10 -5.58
C VAL A 6 -1.88 8.86 -5.97
N THR A 7 -2.64 9.31 -4.96
CA THR A 7 -3.81 10.20 -5.06
C THR A 7 -3.78 11.21 -3.91
N ASP A 8 -4.75 12.11 -3.84
CA ASP A 8 -4.90 13.02 -2.68
C ASP A 8 -5.15 12.26 -1.37
N LYS A 9 -5.68 11.03 -1.45
CA LYS A 9 -6.01 10.19 -0.29
C LYS A 9 -4.96 9.13 0.01
N LEU A 10 -4.22 8.64 -0.98
CA LEU A 10 -3.30 7.52 -0.83
C LEU A 10 -1.85 7.92 -1.18
N SER A 11 -0.94 7.58 -0.28
CA SER A 11 0.50 7.54 -0.54
C SER A 11 1.05 6.14 -0.28
N VAL A 12 2.06 5.73 -1.05
CA VAL A 12 2.80 4.48 -0.82
C VAL A 12 4.22 4.78 -0.32
N ALA A 13 4.80 3.90 0.49
CA ALA A 13 6.14 4.09 1.01
C ALA A 13 6.97 2.80 1.06
N ASP A 14 8.30 2.97 1.14
CA ASP A 14 9.18 1.94 1.65
C ASP A 14 8.97 1.74 3.17
N GLN A 15 9.68 0.78 3.75
CA GLN A 15 9.52 0.39 5.15
C GLN A 15 9.70 1.60 6.09
N PRO A 16 8.67 2.02 6.84
CA PRO A 16 8.83 3.02 7.88
C PRO A 16 9.39 2.41 9.17
N SER A 17 10.07 3.23 9.95
CA SER A 17 10.35 2.98 11.36
C SER A 17 9.13 3.32 12.25
N GLU A 18 9.12 2.83 13.49
CA GLU A 18 8.07 3.17 14.47
C GLU A 18 7.94 4.68 14.69
N ALA A 19 9.07 5.40 14.76
CA ALA A 19 9.09 6.85 14.93
C ALA A 19 8.47 7.58 13.72
N GLU A 20 8.78 7.11 12.51
CA GLU A 20 8.18 7.65 11.29
C GLU A 20 6.69 7.38 11.21
N ILE A 21 6.23 6.19 11.64
CA ILE A 21 4.80 5.88 11.75
C ILE A 21 4.14 6.87 12.71
N ALA A 22 4.67 7.06 13.91
CA ALA A 22 4.06 7.96 14.90
C ALA A 22 3.89 9.41 14.37
N ALA A 23 4.90 9.89 13.62
CA ALA A 23 4.90 11.23 13.01
C ALA A 23 3.90 11.41 11.86
N LEU A 24 3.31 10.33 11.31
CA LEU A 24 2.32 10.43 10.22
C LEU A 24 1.02 11.13 10.67
N SER A 25 0.67 11.02 11.95
CA SER A 25 -0.54 11.64 12.51
C SER A 25 -0.50 13.17 12.37
N GLU A 26 0.67 13.79 12.54
CA GLU A 26 0.92 15.23 12.39
C GLU A 26 0.69 15.70 10.94
N ARG A 27 0.83 14.77 9.98
CA ARG A 27 0.57 14.99 8.55
C ARG A 27 -0.89 14.67 8.17
N GLY A 28 -1.73 14.42 9.16
CA GLY A 28 -3.16 14.14 8.99
C GLY A 28 -3.48 12.71 8.56
N VAL A 29 -2.50 11.80 8.48
CA VAL A 29 -2.76 10.39 8.16
C VAL A 29 -3.68 9.78 9.22
N ARG A 30 -4.65 8.98 8.77
CA ARG A 30 -5.64 8.31 9.63
C ARG A 30 -5.56 6.80 9.58
N LEU A 31 -4.93 6.25 8.54
CA LEU A 31 -4.75 4.81 8.39
C LEU A 31 -3.36 4.49 7.85
N VAL A 32 -2.71 3.51 8.47
CA VAL A 32 -1.53 2.83 7.95
C VAL A 32 -1.91 1.43 7.47
N ILE A 33 -1.56 1.08 6.23
CA ILE A 33 -1.75 -0.25 5.67
C ILE A 33 -0.39 -0.91 5.46
N ASN A 34 -0.14 -2.02 6.13
CA ASN A 34 1.08 -2.81 5.93
C ASN A 34 0.80 -3.97 4.94
N ASN A 35 1.52 -3.97 3.82
CA ASN A 35 1.46 -5.01 2.79
C ASN A 35 2.69 -5.93 2.78
N ARG A 36 3.46 -5.95 3.86
CA ARG A 36 4.68 -6.74 4.03
C ARG A 36 4.47 -7.80 5.11
N PRO A 37 4.61 -9.10 4.78
CA PRO A 37 4.68 -10.15 5.79
C PRO A 37 5.80 -9.90 6.80
N ASP A 38 5.59 -10.32 8.04
CA ASP A 38 6.63 -10.30 9.06
C ASP A 38 7.77 -11.28 8.72
N GLY A 39 8.98 -10.93 9.17
CA GLY A 39 10.16 -11.79 9.06
C GLY A 39 10.78 -11.85 7.67
N GLU A 40 10.49 -10.89 6.77
CA GLU A 40 11.20 -10.80 5.49
C GLU A 40 12.69 -10.42 5.70
N GLU A 41 12.99 -9.60 6.70
CA GLU A 41 14.35 -9.14 7.02
C GLU A 41 14.53 -8.99 8.54
N ALA A 42 15.74 -9.24 9.04
CA ALA A 42 16.04 -9.15 10.48
C ALA A 42 15.86 -7.74 11.07
N SER A 43 16.01 -6.70 10.25
CA SER A 43 15.83 -5.30 10.65
C SER A 43 14.38 -4.80 10.49
N GLN A 44 13.45 -5.68 10.09
CA GLN A 44 12.04 -5.31 9.97
C GLN A 44 11.47 -5.05 11.38
N PRO A 45 10.78 -3.91 11.61
CA PRO A 45 10.16 -3.63 12.92
C PRO A 45 9.10 -4.67 13.30
N GLY A 46 8.32 -5.10 12.31
CA GLY A 46 7.27 -6.10 12.44
C GLY A 46 5.90 -5.50 12.73
N SER A 47 4.85 -6.14 12.22
CA SER A 47 3.48 -5.63 12.25
C SER A 47 2.97 -5.29 13.65
N ALA A 48 3.42 -6.01 14.68
CA ALA A 48 3.05 -5.74 16.07
C ALA A 48 3.63 -4.40 16.59
N ALA A 49 4.89 -4.10 16.27
CA ALA A 49 5.53 -2.85 16.68
C ALA A 49 4.96 -1.66 15.90
N GLU A 50 4.76 -1.84 14.60
CA GLU A 50 4.18 -0.83 13.71
C GLU A 50 2.73 -0.50 14.11
N ARG A 51 1.92 -1.52 14.43
CA ARG A 51 0.56 -1.35 14.96
C ARG A 51 0.56 -0.50 16.22
N ARG A 52 1.42 -0.84 17.20
CA ARG A 52 1.52 -0.09 18.46
C ARG A 52 1.89 1.38 18.20
N ALA A 53 2.81 1.65 17.29
CA ALA A 53 3.20 3.00 16.93
C ALA A 53 2.05 3.79 16.27
N ALA A 54 1.31 3.17 15.35
CA ALA A 54 0.18 3.80 14.67
C ALA A 54 -0.98 4.08 15.65
N GLU A 55 -1.40 3.08 16.42
CA GLU A 55 -2.50 3.19 17.39
C GLU A 55 -2.13 4.17 18.51
N GLY A 56 -0.88 4.17 18.98
CA GLY A 56 -0.37 5.13 19.96
C GLY A 56 -0.38 6.58 19.47
N ALA A 57 -0.32 6.81 18.16
CA ALA A 57 -0.46 8.11 17.53
C ALA A 57 -1.90 8.44 17.09
N GLY A 58 -2.89 7.62 17.48
CA GLY A 58 -4.30 7.82 17.17
C GLY A 58 -4.68 7.51 15.71
N MET A 59 -3.88 6.71 15.01
CA MET A 59 -4.18 6.23 13.65
C MET A 59 -4.68 4.78 13.70
N ALA A 60 -5.52 4.41 12.74
CA ALA A 60 -5.85 3.01 12.50
C ALA A 60 -4.68 2.28 11.83
N TYR A 61 -4.59 0.96 12.05
CA TYR A 61 -3.59 0.11 11.43
C TYR A 61 -4.23 -1.15 10.84
N LEU A 62 -4.01 -1.37 9.54
CA LEU A 62 -4.44 -2.54 8.81
C LEU A 62 -3.23 -3.39 8.42
N ASP A 63 -3.18 -4.60 8.94
CA ASP A 63 -2.24 -5.64 8.51
C ASP A 63 -2.87 -6.43 7.35
N LEU A 64 -2.33 -6.24 6.14
CA LEU A 64 -2.78 -6.89 4.90
C LEU A 64 -1.57 -7.39 4.09
N PRO A 65 -0.80 -8.35 4.64
CA PRO A 65 0.45 -8.81 4.05
C PRO A 65 0.20 -9.57 2.74
N VAL A 66 0.98 -9.24 1.71
CA VAL A 66 0.98 -9.96 0.43
C VAL A 66 2.40 -10.18 -0.09
N THR A 67 2.53 -11.18 -0.93
CA THR A 67 3.71 -11.46 -1.77
C THR A 67 3.27 -11.45 -3.23
N GLY A 68 4.21 -11.42 -4.18
CA GLY A 68 3.87 -11.52 -5.61
C GLY A 68 2.90 -12.67 -5.92
N PRO A 69 3.19 -13.91 -5.47
CA PRO A 69 2.30 -15.06 -5.68
C PRO A 69 0.97 -15.04 -4.93
N THR A 70 0.81 -14.23 -3.88
CA THR A 70 -0.39 -14.23 -3.02
C THR A 70 -1.30 -13.01 -3.25
N ILE A 71 -1.03 -12.21 -4.28
CA ILE A 71 -1.92 -11.12 -4.67
C ILE A 71 -3.18 -11.71 -5.30
N THR A 72 -4.34 -11.36 -4.75
CA THR A 72 -5.66 -11.79 -5.24
C THR A 72 -6.58 -10.59 -5.49
N ARG A 73 -7.72 -10.83 -6.16
CA ARG A 73 -8.76 -9.81 -6.35
C ARG A 73 -9.31 -9.33 -5.01
N GLU A 74 -9.51 -10.26 -4.08
CA GLU A 74 -10.04 -9.99 -2.74
C GLU A 74 -9.08 -9.12 -1.93
N ALA A 75 -7.76 -9.35 -2.04
CA ALA A 75 -6.77 -8.51 -1.38
C ALA A 75 -6.78 -7.08 -1.94
N ALA A 76 -6.89 -6.93 -3.27
CA ALA A 76 -7.01 -5.61 -3.91
C ALA A 76 -8.31 -4.90 -3.50
N GLN A 77 -9.43 -5.62 -3.46
CA GLN A 77 -10.72 -5.09 -3.00
C GLN A 77 -10.64 -4.63 -1.53
N ARG A 78 -10.13 -5.46 -0.62
CA ARG A 78 -9.98 -5.11 0.80
C ARG A 78 -9.06 -3.91 1.00
N PHE A 79 -8.02 -3.78 0.19
CA PHE A 79 -7.15 -2.60 0.20
C PHE A 79 -7.94 -1.33 -0.18
N HIS A 80 -8.71 -1.38 -1.26
CA HIS A 80 -9.56 -0.27 -1.72
C HIS A 80 -10.62 0.11 -0.69
N GLU A 81 -11.36 -0.85 -0.16
CA GLU A 81 -12.38 -0.62 0.87
C GLU A 81 -11.78 0.08 2.10
N ALA A 82 -10.57 -0.31 2.52
CA ALA A 82 -9.87 0.34 3.62
C ALA A 82 -9.47 1.79 3.30
N VAL A 83 -9.00 2.04 2.07
CA VAL A 83 -8.67 3.40 1.61
C VAL A 83 -9.92 4.27 1.54
N GLU A 84 -11.03 3.76 0.99
CA GLU A 84 -12.30 4.47 0.86
C GLU A 84 -12.94 4.75 2.22
N ALA A 85 -12.96 3.77 3.13
CA ALA A 85 -13.53 3.90 4.47
C ALA A 85 -12.71 4.81 5.41
N SER A 86 -11.42 5.02 5.13
CA SER A 86 -10.59 5.90 5.96
C SER A 86 -11.14 7.34 5.99
N PRO A 87 -11.29 7.97 7.16
CA PRO A 87 -11.78 9.34 7.28
C PRO A 87 -10.74 10.40 6.85
N GLY A 88 -9.54 9.99 6.47
CA GLY A 88 -8.48 10.89 6.00
C GLY A 88 -7.40 10.17 5.19
N PRO A 89 -6.26 10.84 4.95
CA PRO A 89 -5.14 10.29 4.21
C PRO A 89 -4.67 8.93 4.74
N VAL A 90 -4.23 8.09 3.80
CA VAL A 90 -3.76 6.73 4.03
C VAL A 90 -2.31 6.61 3.58
N LEU A 91 -1.47 6.03 4.44
CA LEU A 91 -0.15 5.57 4.04
C LEU A 91 -0.17 4.04 3.94
N ALA A 92 0.11 3.51 2.76
CA ALA A 92 0.36 2.09 2.59
C ALA A 92 1.86 1.82 2.40
N HIS A 93 2.41 0.76 2.98
CA HIS A 93 3.82 0.44 2.80
C HIS A 93 4.05 -1.05 2.61
N CYS A 94 5.22 -1.36 2.06
CA CYS A 94 5.79 -2.69 2.18
C CYS A 94 7.32 -2.56 2.32
N ARG A 95 8.13 -3.47 1.76
CA ARG A 95 9.59 -3.27 1.71
C ARG A 95 9.99 -2.02 0.93
N GLY A 96 9.36 -1.77 -0.23
CA GLY A 96 9.72 -0.68 -1.15
C GLY A 96 8.54 0.02 -1.81
N GLY A 97 7.33 -0.16 -1.29
CA GLY A 97 6.09 0.44 -1.82
C GLY A 97 5.42 -0.29 -2.98
N THR A 98 6.12 -1.15 -3.72
CA THR A 98 5.58 -1.78 -4.95
C THR A 98 4.31 -2.60 -4.71
N ARG A 99 4.24 -3.41 -3.63
CA ARG A 99 3.05 -4.24 -3.34
C ARG A 99 1.80 -3.41 -3.08
N SER A 100 1.96 -2.31 -2.34
CA SER A 100 0.88 -1.39 -2.05
C SER A 100 0.36 -0.72 -3.32
N LEU A 101 1.28 -0.27 -4.19
CA LEU A 101 0.90 0.29 -5.49
C LEU A 101 0.24 -0.75 -6.39
N THR A 102 0.72 -2.00 -6.39
CA THR A 102 0.12 -3.10 -7.13
C THR A 102 -1.32 -3.36 -6.71
N LEU A 103 -1.60 -3.48 -5.41
CA LEU A 103 -2.96 -3.70 -4.89
C LEU A 103 -3.90 -2.55 -5.30
N TRP A 104 -3.42 -1.30 -5.18
CA TRP A 104 -4.17 -0.13 -5.64
C TRP A 104 -4.50 -0.20 -7.13
N VAL A 105 -3.48 -0.38 -7.98
CA VAL A 105 -3.64 -0.35 -9.44
C VAL A 105 -4.50 -1.50 -9.95
N ILE A 106 -4.37 -2.70 -9.38
CA ILE A 106 -5.27 -3.82 -9.70
C ILE A 106 -6.72 -3.42 -9.41
N GLY A 107 -7.01 -2.90 -8.22
CA GLY A 107 -8.37 -2.50 -7.88
C GLY A 107 -8.90 -1.37 -8.77
N GLU A 108 -8.09 -0.39 -9.15
CA GLU A 108 -8.49 0.67 -10.09
C GLU A 108 -8.87 0.14 -11.46
N VAL A 109 -8.12 -0.83 -11.99
CA VAL A 109 -8.43 -1.46 -13.28
C VAL A 109 -9.69 -2.31 -13.17
N LEU A 110 -9.83 -3.11 -12.12
CA LEU A 110 -11.02 -3.94 -11.90
C LEU A 110 -12.29 -3.12 -11.68
N ALA A 111 -12.17 -1.94 -11.08
CA ALA A 111 -13.27 -0.98 -10.92
C ALA A 111 -13.57 -0.17 -12.19
N GLY A 112 -12.79 -0.34 -13.27
CA GLY A 112 -12.94 0.42 -14.52
C GLY A 112 -12.52 1.90 -14.43
N ARG A 113 -11.77 2.28 -13.38
CA ARG A 113 -11.29 3.66 -13.15
C ARG A 113 -9.92 3.94 -13.78
N MET A 114 -9.17 2.88 -14.09
CA MET A 114 -7.93 2.94 -14.85
C MET A 114 -7.98 1.94 -16.00
N ARG A 115 -7.55 2.34 -17.19
CA ARG A 115 -7.45 1.40 -18.31
C ARG A 115 -6.17 0.58 -18.18
N ARG A 116 -6.24 -0.70 -18.56
CA ARG A 116 -5.09 -1.63 -18.44
C ARG A 116 -3.86 -1.12 -19.18
N GLU A 117 -4.02 -0.46 -20.32
CA GLU A 117 -2.95 0.11 -21.12
C GLU A 117 -2.19 1.25 -20.41
N ASP A 118 -2.83 1.96 -19.48
CA ASP A 118 -2.24 3.11 -18.78
C ASP A 118 -1.36 2.67 -17.59
N VAL A 119 -1.49 1.42 -17.12
CA VAL A 119 -0.83 0.88 -15.92
C VAL A 119 0.70 1.09 -15.93
N ARG A 120 1.35 0.82 -17.07
CA ARG A 120 2.82 0.95 -17.17
C ARG A 120 3.27 2.40 -17.07
N ALA A 121 2.58 3.30 -17.76
CA ALA A 121 2.87 4.72 -17.72
C ALA A 121 2.67 5.28 -16.30
N PHE A 122 1.54 4.93 -15.68
CA PHE A 122 1.21 5.34 -14.31
C PHE A 122 2.28 4.93 -13.29
N GLY A 123 2.81 3.70 -13.40
CA GLY A 123 3.91 3.21 -12.58
C GLY A 123 5.23 3.93 -12.86
N ALA A 124 5.59 4.07 -14.14
CA ALA A 124 6.85 4.67 -14.55
C ALA A 124 7.00 6.12 -14.11
N GLU A 125 5.93 6.92 -14.21
CA GLU A 125 5.87 8.30 -13.69
C GLU A 125 6.20 8.42 -12.19
N ARG A 126 5.96 7.33 -11.44
CA ARG A 126 6.17 7.24 -9.99
C ARG A 126 7.44 6.46 -9.64
N GLY A 127 8.21 6.02 -10.64
CA GLY A 127 9.43 5.25 -10.45
C GLY A 127 9.20 3.78 -10.08
N PHE A 128 8.08 3.19 -10.49
CA PHE A 128 7.76 1.78 -10.28
C PHE A 128 7.64 1.03 -11.62
N ASP A 129 8.22 -0.18 -11.68
CA ASP A 129 7.89 -1.13 -12.74
C ASP A 129 6.63 -1.91 -12.37
N LEU A 130 5.55 -1.70 -13.13
CA LEU A 130 4.28 -2.41 -12.97
C LEU A 130 4.04 -3.46 -14.07
N SER A 131 5.11 -3.94 -14.72
CA SER A 131 5.05 -5.06 -15.66
C SER A 131 4.36 -6.30 -15.09
N GLY A 132 4.63 -6.62 -13.81
CA GLY A 132 3.99 -7.71 -13.09
C GLY A 132 2.49 -7.50 -12.85
N VAL A 133 2.04 -6.25 -12.73
CA VAL A 133 0.61 -5.94 -12.59
C VAL A 133 -0.13 -6.23 -13.89
N VAL A 134 0.47 -5.85 -15.02
CA VAL A 134 -0.09 -6.14 -16.35
C VAL A 134 -0.21 -7.66 -16.56
N ALA A 135 0.84 -8.42 -16.26
CA ALA A 135 0.80 -9.88 -16.37
C ALA A 135 -0.25 -10.49 -15.43
N TRP A 136 -0.37 -9.98 -14.21
CA TRP A 136 -1.39 -10.41 -13.27
C TRP A 136 -2.79 -10.10 -13.81
N LEU A 137 -3.05 -8.92 -14.37
CA LEU A 137 -4.34 -8.58 -14.96
C LEU A 137 -4.68 -9.47 -16.16
N ASP A 138 -3.72 -9.79 -17.01
CA ASP A 138 -3.97 -10.62 -18.19
C ASP A 138 -4.38 -12.07 -17.82
N ALA A 139 -3.89 -12.60 -16.70
CA ALA A 139 -4.31 -13.91 -16.18
C ALA A 139 -5.53 -13.82 -15.24
N ASN A 140 -5.65 -12.66 -14.60
CA ASN A 140 -6.52 -12.25 -13.52
C ASN A 140 -7.92 -11.81 -13.93
N ALA A 141 -8.03 -10.88 -14.89
CA ALA A 141 -9.07 -9.84 -14.98
C ALA A 141 -10.36 -10.26 -15.69
#